data_AF-A0A235HZL1-F1
#
_entry.id   AF-A0A235HZL1-F1
#
_cell.length_a   1.000
_cell.length_b   1.000
_cell.length_c   1.000
_cell.angle_alpha   90.00
_cell.angle_beta   90.00
_cell.angle_gamma   90.00
#
_symmetry.space_group_name_H-M   'P 1'
#
loop_
_entity.id
_entity.type
_entity.pdbx_description
1 polymer ?
#
loop_
_entity_poly.entity_id
_entity_poly.type
_entity_poly.pdbx_seq_one_letter_code
_entity_poly.pdbx_strand_id
1 'polypeptide(L)'
;MRDIVVILPGITGSVLQKDGKDIWAVSGQAAWQALRTLGDSLQWLKMAGDDPDAEYLDDGIKATRLVDDAHLVPGLVKIDGYTTTARLITDYFEVISGDIREDKPANFFKFPYDWRRDNRVNAKILKKYLDLRLKQWREYTGIKDAKVILMAHSMGGLVSRYYLEVLQGWRDCKALITFGTPFRGSLNGVNFLANGYKQQFLDLTEVMRSLPSVYQLMPIYKMLKIGNEYHRIAEAPVKLPYIIKERAENALKFHREIEDAVNSHKNDAAYHQSYKIIPIVGTKQTTFQSANFADGQLTVSLDLPTGIDSLLGDGDGTVPYLSAIPIELSSEYRETYIPGQHGSLQNNDKILGQLLERLKGMQVQGLGDIRDPFYVEVSPKAAEQPAICLTLDDLYLADEAIEVRAKILNTDRDNGQLKAKIEPVSGEGKSLNVDFEEQNGEWVLTLGDLAQGLYRLKVQTEKTGAQAPIPVSSLFEVVK
;
A
#
# COMPACT_ATOMS: atom_id res chain seq x y z
N MET A 1 -16.95 -9.24 -7.51
CA MET A 1 -16.33 -9.08 -6.18
C MET A 1 -17.42 -8.89 -5.13
N ARG A 2 -17.30 -9.48 -3.93
CA ARG A 2 -18.35 -9.44 -2.88
C ARG A 2 -18.29 -8.17 -2.05
N ASP A 3 -17.08 -7.79 -1.65
CA ASP A 3 -16.81 -6.61 -0.81
C ASP A 3 -16.70 -5.33 -1.64
N ILE A 4 -16.82 -4.18 -0.97
CA ILE A 4 -16.52 -2.87 -1.55
C ILE A 4 -15.01 -2.60 -1.43
N VAL A 5 -14.35 -2.16 -2.50
CA VAL A 5 -12.96 -1.68 -2.49
C VAL A 5 -12.92 -0.17 -2.69
N VAL A 6 -12.16 0.54 -1.86
CA VAL A 6 -11.98 2.00 -1.96
C VAL A 6 -10.51 2.37 -1.98
N ILE A 7 -10.11 3.18 -2.96
CA ILE A 7 -8.77 3.77 -3.04
C ILE A 7 -8.76 5.17 -2.42
N LEU A 8 -7.89 5.37 -1.44
CA LEU A 8 -7.66 6.67 -0.78
C LEU A 8 -6.26 7.19 -1.11
N PRO A 9 -6.14 8.37 -1.72
CA PRO A 9 -4.85 8.94 -2.07
C PRO A 9 -4.12 9.53 -0.86
N GLY A 10 -2.81 9.79 -1.04
CA GLY A 10 -2.00 10.59 -0.13
C GLY A 10 -2.27 12.09 -0.22
N ILE A 11 -1.52 12.88 0.56
CA ILE A 11 -1.51 14.35 0.42
C ILE A 11 -1.19 14.70 -1.03
N THR A 12 -1.90 15.67 -1.61
CA THR A 12 -1.81 16.08 -3.03
C THR A 12 -2.27 15.07 -4.08
N GLY A 13 -2.72 13.87 -3.68
CA GLY A 13 -3.16 12.82 -4.61
C GLY A 13 -4.60 12.95 -5.09
N SER A 14 -5.32 13.99 -4.67
CA SER A 14 -6.61 14.40 -5.25
C SER A 14 -6.45 15.69 -6.05
N VAL A 15 -7.15 15.78 -7.17
CA VAL A 15 -7.29 17.01 -7.93
C VAL A 15 -8.22 17.96 -7.20
N LEU A 16 -7.76 19.20 -6.96
CA LEU A 16 -8.57 20.26 -6.38
C LEU A 16 -8.99 21.26 -7.47
N GLN A 17 -10.28 21.55 -7.51
CA GLN A 17 -10.89 22.55 -8.38
C GLN A 17 -11.40 23.72 -7.57
N LYS A 18 -11.20 24.94 -8.07
CA LYS A 18 -11.90 26.14 -7.62
C LYS A 18 -12.81 26.64 -8.73
N ASP A 19 -14.11 26.77 -8.46
CA ASP A 19 -15.10 27.30 -9.41
C ASP A 19 -15.07 26.59 -10.78
N GLY A 20 -14.87 25.27 -10.77
CA GLY A 20 -14.81 24.43 -11.98
C GLY A 20 -13.45 24.43 -12.71
N LYS A 21 -12.47 25.22 -12.24
CA LYS A 21 -11.10 25.22 -12.77
C LYS A 21 -10.18 24.40 -11.89
N ASP A 22 -9.44 23.48 -12.49
CA ASP A 22 -8.37 22.76 -11.80
C ASP A 22 -7.29 23.74 -11.30
N ILE A 23 -7.12 23.82 -9.98
CA ILE A 23 -6.05 24.60 -9.33
C ILE A 23 -4.90 23.70 -8.85
N TRP A 24 -5.16 22.40 -8.77
CA TRP A 24 -4.15 21.36 -8.52
C TRP A 24 -4.49 20.12 -9.36
N ALA A 25 -3.91 19.98 -10.55
CA ALA A 25 -4.13 18.84 -11.47
C ALA A 25 -2.91 18.59 -12.37
N VAL A 26 -1.75 18.41 -11.77
CA VAL A 26 -0.47 18.42 -12.50
C VAL A 26 -0.08 17.05 -13.08
N SER A 27 -0.74 16.58 -14.14
CA SER A 27 -0.27 15.39 -14.89
C SER A 27 0.56 15.78 -16.12
N GLY A 28 1.78 15.22 -16.23
CA GLY A 28 2.60 15.27 -17.45
C GLY A 28 3.32 16.59 -17.78
N GLN A 29 4.04 16.62 -18.90
CA GLN A 29 4.90 17.75 -19.32
C GLN A 29 4.12 19.05 -19.64
N ALA A 30 2.89 18.94 -20.16
CA ALA A 30 2.03 20.09 -20.44
C ALA A 30 1.58 20.80 -19.15
N ALA A 31 1.37 20.06 -18.06
CA ALA A 31 0.99 20.64 -16.78
C ALA A 31 2.15 21.36 -16.07
N TRP A 32 3.41 21.01 -16.36
CA TRP A 32 4.58 21.73 -15.83
C TRP A 32 4.72 23.13 -16.46
N GLN A 33 4.36 23.27 -17.73
CA GLN A 33 4.23 24.58 -18.38
C GLN A 33 3.03 25.37 -17.83
N ALA A 34 1.91 24.70 -17.53
CA ALA A 34 0.77 25.32 -16.87
C ALA A 34 1.12 25.80 -15.45
N LEU A 35 1.86 25.01 -14.65
CA LEU A 35 2.34 25.41 -13.32
C LEU A 35 3.18 26.70 -13.34
N ARG A 36 4.00 26.91 -14.38
CA ARG A 36 4.72 28.17 -14.59
C ARG A 36 3.77 29.36 -14.78
N THR A 37 2.63 29.16 -15.44
CA THR A 37 1.60 30.20 -15.67
C THR A 37 0.59 30.33 -14.53
N LEU A 38 0.56 29.37 -13.60
CA LEU A 38 -0.41 29.22 -12.53
C LEU A 38 0.17 29.59 -11.14
N GLY A 39 1.38 30.15 -11.06
CA GLY A 39 2.06 30.46 -9.79
C GLY A 39 1.18 31.20 -8.77
N ASP A 40 0.41 32.19 -9.22
CA ASP A 40 -0.53 32.93 -8.37
C ASP A 40 -1.78 32.12 -7.99
N SER A 41 -2.26 31.22 -8.86
CA SER A 41 -3.43 30.37 -8.59
C SER A 41 -3.15 29.26 -7.57
N LEU A 42 -1.89 28.84 -7.40
CA LEU A 42 -1.53 27.89 -6.34
C LEU A 42 -1.61 28.52 -4.95
N GLN A 43 -1.52 29.85 -4.84
CA GLN A 43 -1.76 30.53 -3.57
C GLN A 43 -3.22 30.44 -3.13
N TRP A 44 -4.16 30.13 -4.03
CA TRP A 44 -5.55 29.84 -3.66
C TRP A 44 -5.70 28.56 -2.82
N LEU A 45 -4.68 27.69 -2.80
CA LEU A 45 -4.65 26.54 -1.91
C LEU A 45 -4.43 26.94 -0.43
N LYS A 46 -3.96 28.16 -0.17
CA LYS A 46 -3.77 28.67 1.19
C LYS A 46 -5.11 28.71 1.93
N MET A 47 -5.14 28.14 3.13
CA MET A 47 -6.34 28.12 3.97
C MET A 47 -6.36 29.32 4.92
N ALA A 48 -7.49 30.01 4.98
CA ALA A 48 -7.74 31.05 5.99
C ALA A 48 -8.17 30.45 7.34
N GLY A 49 -8.90 29.34 7.30
CA GLY A 49 -9.37 28.58 8.45
C GLY A 49 -9.85 27.20 8.01
N ASP A 50 -10.11 26.33 8.98
CA ASP A 50 -10.65 24.99 8.74
C ASP A 50 -11.74 24.71 9.78
N ASP A 51 -12.99 24.84 9.36
CA ASP A 51 -14.14 24.54 10.22
C ASP A 51 -14.29 23.01 10.35
N PRO A 52 -14.08 22.43 11.55
CA PRO A 52 -14.08 20.97 11.75
C PRO A 52 -15.45 20.31 11.57
N ASP A 53 -16.52 21.10 11.50
CA ASP A 53 -17.91 20.61 11.37
C ASP A 53 -18.48 20.85 9.97
N ALA A 54 -17.85 21.70 9.16
CA ALA A 54 -18.22 21.90 7.76
C ALA A 54 -17.71 20.76 6.87
N GLU A 55 -18.60 20.12 6.10
CA GLU A 55 -18.25 19.12 5.09
C GLU A 55 -17.43 19.73 3.93
N TYR A 56 -17.79 20.95 3.52
CA TYR A 56 -17.07 21.74 2.53
C TYR A 56 -16.81 23.14 3.07
N LEU A 57 -15.65 23.71 2.74
CA LEU A 57 -15.34 25.10 3.06
C LEU A 57 -16.00 26.03 2.03
N ASP A 58 -16.32 27.25 2.44
CA ASP A 58 -16.86 28.30 1.58
C ASP A 58 -15.73 29.05 0.82
N ASP A 59 -14.70 28.32 0.39
CA ASP A 59 -13.57 28.86 -0.38
C ASP A 59 -13.66 28.53 -1.89
N GLY A 60 -14.75 27.87 -2.28
CA GLY A 60 -15.02 27.42 -3.65
C GLY A 60 -14.23 26.19 -4.08
N ILE A 61 -13.42 25.60 -3.18
CA ILE A 61 -12.50 24.51 -3.53
C ILE A 61 -13.10 23.15 -3.21
N LYS A 62 -13.05 22.24 -4.18
CA LYS A 62 -13.55 20.87 -4.07
C LYS A 62 -12.56 19.86 -4.62
N ALA A 63 -12.44 18.72 -3.94
CA ALA A 63 -11.75 17.56 -4.47
C ALA A 63 -12.66 16.81 -5.45
N THR A 64 -12.18 16.54 -6.66
CA THR A 64 -13.05 16.06 -7.74
C THR A 64 -12.71 14.68 -8.26
N ARG A 65 -11.43 14.32 -8.26
CA ARG A 65 -10.93 13.02 -8.73
C ARG A 65 -9.57 12.72 -8.12
N LEU A 66 -9.18 11.45 -8.14
CA LEU A 66 -7.80 11.08 -7.87
C LEU A 66 -6.91 11.55 -9.02
N VAL A 67 -5.65 11.78 -8.69
CA VAL A 67 -4.59 11.96 -9.66
C VAL A 67 -4.42 10.67 -10.49
N ASP A 68 -4.69 10.73 -11.79
CA ASP A 68 -4.70 9.52 -12.62
C ASP A 68 -3.28 9.08 -13.07
N ASP A 69 -2.43 10.01 -13.53
CA ASP A 69 -1.08 9.72 -14.04
C ASP A 69 0.05 10.33 -13.18
N ALA A 70 1.29 10.02 -13.51
CA ALA A 70 2.48 10.53 -12.81
C ALA A 70 2.42 12.06 -12.60
N HIS A 71 2.37 12.45 -11.32
CA HIS A 71 2.45 13.83 -10.85
C HIS A 71 3.84 14.08 -10.29
N LEU A 72 4.56 14.99 -10.93
CA LEU A 72 5.90 15.40 -10.53
C LEU A 72 5.93 16.91 -10.25
N VAL A 73 6.04 17.25 -8.97
CA VAL A 73 6.39 18.59 -8.49
C VAL A 73 7.76 18.49 -7.81
N PRO A 74 8.86 18.92 -8.46
CA PRO A 74 10.22 18.72 -7.96
C PRO A 74 10.39 19.11 -6.49
N GLY A 75 10.86 18.20 -5.64
CA GLY A 75 11.07 18.45 -4.22
C GLY A 75 9.81 18.50 -3.33
N LEU A 76 8.60 18.33 -3.89
CA LEU A 76 7.34 18.27 -3.13
C LEU A 76 6.62 16.93 -3.30
N VAL A 77 6.36 16.55 -4.54
CA VAL A 77 5.52 15.40 -4.88
C VAL A 77 6.15 14.64 -6.03
N LYS A 78 6.38 13.35 -5.83
CA LYS A 78 6.52 12.38 -6.91
C LYS A 78 5.46 11.35 -6.62
N ILE A 79 4.36 11.33 -7.35
CA ILE A 79 3.34 10.30 -7.22
C ILE A 79 3.18 9.69 -8.59
N ASP A 80 3.42 8.39 -8.70
CA ASP A 80 2.98 7.63 -9.85
C ASP A 80 1.49 7.38 -9.67
N GLY A 81 0.63 8.02 -10.48
CA GLY A 81 -0.81 8.17 -10.22
C GLY A 81 -1.56 6.86 -9.96
N TYR A 82 -2.85 6.95 -9.63
CA TYR A 82 -3.61 5.78 -9.14
C TYR A 82 -4.22 4.92 -10.26
N THR A 83 -3.91 5.20 -11.53
CA THR A 83 -4.46 4.46 -12.68
C THR A 83 -4.07 2.98 -12.65
N THR A 84 -2.80 2.65 -12.43
CA THR A 84 -2.33 1.26 -12.44
C THR A 84 -2.96 0.45 -11.31
N THR A 85 -2.97 1.00 -10.09
CA THR A 85 -3.65 0.37 -8.96
C THR A 85 -5.15 0.18 -9.21
N ALA A 86 -5.83 1.15 -9.82
CA ALA A 86 -7.25 1.03 -10.14
C ALA A 86 -7.51 -0.02 -11.24
N ARG A 87 -6.66 -0.06 -12.27
CA ARG A 87 -6.71 -1.06 -13.35
C ARG A 87 -6.52 -2.47 -12.83
N LEU A 88 -5.63 -2.68 -11.85
CA LEU A 88 -5.50 -3.98 -11.19
C LEU A 88 -6.85 -4.51 -10.68
N ILE A 89 -7.70 -3.64 -10.14
CA ILE A 89 -9.03 -4.05 -9.66
C ILE A 89 -9.98 -4.30 -10.83
N THR A 90 -10.08 -3.36 -11.77
CA THR A 90 -11.05 -3.46 -12.87
C THR A 90 -10.74 -4.55 -13.89
N ASP A 91 -9.45 -4.89 -14.05
CA ASP A 91 -9.00 -5.85 -15.06
C ASP A 91 -9.08 -7.30 -14.54
N TYR A 92 -8.94 -7.50 -13.23
CA TYR A 92 -8.90 -8.84 -12.62
C TYR A 92 -10.17 -9.22 -11.84
N PHE A 93 -11.06 -8.28 -11.57
CA PHE A 93 -12.29 -8.54 -10.83
C PHE A 93 -13.51 -7.95 -11.53
N GLU A 94 -14.60 -8.70 -11.51
CA GLU A 94 -15.91 -8.17 -11.88
C GLU A 94 -16.39 -7.18 -10.80
N VAL A 95 -16.31 -5.89 -11.11
CA VAL A 95 -16.67 -4.78 -10.23
C VAL A 95 -17.57 -3.79 -10.96
N ILE A 96 -18.44 -3.15 -10.20
CA ILE A 96 -19.25 -2.01 -10.64
C ILE A 96 -18.55 -0.77 -10.07
N SER A 97 -17.90 -0.02 -10.96
CA SER A 97 -17.28 1.27 -10.62
C SER A 97 -18.35 2.31 -10.33
N GLY A 98 -18.23 2.99 -9.18
CA GLY A 98 -19.09 4.10 -8.82
C GLY A 98 -18.31 5.40 -8.62
N ASP A 99 -19.03 6.51 -8.71
CA ASP A 99 -18.53 7.83 -8.32
C ASP A 99 -19.11 8.21 -6.95
N ILE A 100 -18.31 8.90 -6.13
CA ILE A 100 -18.74 9.27 -4.78
C ILE A 100 -20.01 10.14 -4.77
N ARG A 101 -20.29 10.85 -5.86
CA ARG A 101 -21.42 11.78 -6.05
C ARG A 101 -22.68 11.10 -6.61
N GLU A 102 -22.59 9.89 -7.13
CA GLU A 102 -23.70 9.21 -7.83
C GLU A 102 -24.47 8.30 -6.88
N ASP A 103 -25.81 8.34 -6.93
CA ASP A 103 -26.64 7.50 -6.08
C ASP A 103 -26.97 6.14 -6.73
N LYS A 104 -25.95 5.28 -6.87
CA LYS A 104 -26.10 3.95 -7.46
C LYS A 104 -25.29 2.88 -6.71
N PRO A 105 -25.77 1.62 -6.67
CA PRO A 105 -25.01 0.53 -6.09
C PRO A 105 -23.75 0.27 -6.91
N ALA A 106 -22.62 0.19 -6.22
CA ALA A 106 -21.29 -0.05 -6.78
C ALA A 106 -20.39 -0.64 -5.68
N ASN A 107 -19.31 -1.31 -6.07
CA ASN A 107 -18.36 -1.94 -5.15
C ASN A 107 -16.90 -1.60 -5.42
N PHE A 108 -16.64 -0.66 -6.33
CA PHE A 108 -15.30 -0.11 -6.52
C PHE A 108 -15.36 1.41 -6.61
N PHE A 109 -14.58 2.08 -5.77
CA PHE A 109 -14.60 3.54 -5.67
C PHE A 109 -13.21 4.14 -5.52
N LYS A 110 -13.02 5.30 -6.17
CA LYS A 110 -11.93 6.23 -5.89
C LYS A 110 -12.47 7.31 -4.94
N PHE A 111 -11.78 7.61 -3.85
CA PHE A 111 -12.25 8.59 -2.86
C PHE A 111 -11.39 9.86 -2.88
N PRO A 112 -11.66 10.82 -3.78
CA PRO A 112 -11.00 12.12 -3.72
C PRO A 112 -11.48 12.90 -2.51
N TYR A 113 -10.55 13.50 -1.80
CA TYR A 113 -10.82 14.34 -0.64
C TYR A 113 -9.90 15.57 -0.61
N ASP A 114 -10.31 16.60 0.13
CA ASP A 114 -9.54 17.84 0.26
C ASP A 114 -8.37 17.62 1.22
N TRP A 115 -7.22 17.32 0.64
CA TRP A 115 -5.98 17.01 1.35
C TRP A 115 -5.38 18.20 2.10
N ARG A 116 -5.96 19.39 2.00
CA ARG A 116 -5.56 20.58 2.76
C ARG A 116 -6.05 20.52 4.22
N ARG A 117 -7.22 19.93 4.42
CA ARG A 117 -8.00 19.99 5.66
C ARG A 117 -7.54 18.98 6.70
N ASP A 118 -7.97 19.18 7.95
CA ASP A 118 -7.82 18.22 9.04
C ASP A 118 -8.39 16.85 8.63
N ASN A 119 -7.59 15.80 8.81
CA ASN A 119 -7.92 14.42 8.44
C ASN A 119 -9.19 13.90 9.15
N ARG A 120 -9.57 14.45 10.31
CA ARG A 120 -10.84 14.14 10.99
C ARG A 120 -12.04 14.48 10.11
N VAL A 121 -12.00 15.60 9.41
CA VAL A 121 -13.10 16.02 8.53
C VAL A 121 -13.24 15.03 7.38
N ASN A 122 -12.14 14.72 6.70
CA ASN A 122 -12.14 13.76 5.61
C ASN A 122 -12.58 12.35 6.07
N ALA A 123 -12.27 11.95 7.31
CA ALA A 123 -12.75 10.70 7.89
C ALA A 123 -14.26 10.70 8.17
N LYS A 124 -14.83 11.81 8.65
CA LYS A 124 -16.29 11.96 8.81
C LYS A 124 -17.00 11.85 7.45
N ILE A 125 -16.44 12.46 6.40
CA ILE A 125 -16.95 12.36 5.02
C ILE A 125 -16.89 10.92 4.52
N LEU A 126 -15.73 10.25 4.72
CA LEU A 126 -15.55 8.85 4.37
C LEU A 126 -16.58 7.95 5.06
N LYS A 127 -16.86 8.20 6.35
CA LYS A 127 -17.88 7.46 7.10
C LYS A 127 -19.26 7.61 6.48
N LYS A 128 -19.74 8.85 6.32
CA LYS A 128 -21.06 9.14 5.73
C LYS A 128 -21.22 8.46 4.37
N TYR A 129 -20.15 8.49 3.58
CA TYR A 129 -20.09 7.84 2.28
C TYR A 129 -20.18 6.31 2.36
N LEU A 130 -19.32 5.67 3.16
CA LEU A 130 -19.28 4.21 3.27
C LEU A 130 -20.54 3.62 3.91
N ASP A 131 -21.11 4.31 4.91
CA ASP A 131 -22.38 3.91 5.54
C ASP A 131 -23.50 3.80 4.48
N LEU A 132 -23.58 4.78 3.57
CA LEU A 132 -24.54 4.78 2.47
C LEU A 132 -24.24 3.67 1.45
N ARG A 133 -23.01 3.61 0.93
CA ARG A 133 -22.64 2.69 -0.16
C ARG A 133 -22.69 1.24 0.26
N LEU A 134 -22.23 0.93 1.47
CA LEU A 134 -22.24 -0.44 1.96
C LEU A 134 -23.67 -0.95 2.15
N LYS A 135 -24.58 -0.11 2.66
CA LYS A 135 -26.00 -0.43 2.74
C LYS A 135 -26.58 -0.72 1.35
N GLN A 136 -26.39 0.20 0.40
CA GLN A 136 -26.88 0.03 -0.97
C GLN A 136 -26.35 -1.23 -1.64
N TRP A 137 -25.06 -1.54 -1.44
CA TRP A 137 -24.44 -2.72 -2.01
C TRP A 137 -25.00 -4.02 -1.43
N ARG A 138 -25.20 -4.07 -0.10
CA ARG A 138 -25.82 -5.21 0.58
C ARG A 138 -27.26 -5.44 0.12
N GLU A 139 -28.02 -4.36 -0.09
CA GLU A 139 -29.40 -4.42 -0.61
C GLU A 139 -29.43 -4.89 -2.06
N TYR A 140 -28.56 -4.35 -2.91
CA TYR A 140 -28.48 -4.71 -4.33
C TYR A 140 -28.06 -6.16 -4.57
N THR A 141 -27.10 -6.67 -3.80
CA THR A 141 -26.56 -8.03 -3.99
C THR A 141 -27.22 -9.09 -3.12
N GLY A 142 -27.90 -8.70 -2.04
CA GLY A 142 -28.37 -9.61 -0.99
C GLY A 142 -27.27 -10.16 -0.07
N ILE A 143 -25.99 -9.80 -0.28
CA ILE A 143 -24.85 -10.27 0.52
C ILE A 143 -24.77 -9.46 1.82
N LYS A 144 -25.49 -9.89 2.85
CA LYS A 144 -25.65 -9.16 4.12
C LYS A 144 -24.34 -8.89 4.86
N ASP A 145 -23.35 -9.74 4.68
CA ASP A 145 -22.05 -9.71 5.36
C ASP A 145 -20.95 -9.02 4.54
N ALA A 146 -21.26 -8.45 3.37
CA ALA A 146 -20.30 -7.68 2.57
C ALA A 146 -19.62 -6.59 3.43
N LYS A 147 -18.31 -6.41 3.27
CA LYS A 147 -17.49 -5.45 4.03
C LYS A 147 -16.79 -4.47 3.10
N VAL A 148 -16.04 -3.54 3.69
CA VAL A 148 -15.18 -2.59 2.99
C VAL A 148 -13.72 -3.02 3.07
N ILE A 149 -12.99 -2.92 1.96
CA ILE A 149 -11.54 -3.04 1.85
C ILE A 149 -10.99 -1.66 1.46
N LEU A 150 -10.15 -1.10 2.32
CA LEU A 150 -9.53 0.20 2.08
C LEU A 150 -8.11 0.01 1.56
N MET A 151 -7.79 0.65 0.46
CA MET A 151 -6.45 0.74 -0.12
C MET A 151 -5.98 2.18 -0.05
N ALA A 152 -5.08 2.47 0.89
CA ALA A 152 -4.77 3.83 1.27
C ALA A 152 -3.28 4.14 1.10
N HIS A 153 -2.96 5.17 0.33
CA HIS A 153 -1.59 5.63 0.13
C HIS A 153 -1.28 6.79 1.07
N SER A 154 -0.11 6.75 1.73
CA SER A 154 0.44 7.85 2.51
C SER A 154 -0.60 8.41 3.52
N MET A 155 -0.88 9.71 3.49
CA MET A 155 -1.86 10.36 4.37
C MET A 155 -3.28 9.77 4.30
N GLY A 156 -3.69 9.17 3.18
CA GLY A 156 -4.99 8.49 3.07
C GLY A 156 -5.14 7.35 4.07
N GLY A 157 -4.03 6.75 4.51
CA GLY A 157 -4.01 5.77 5.58
C GLY A 157 -4.41 6.37 6.93
N LEU A 158 -4.00 7.60 7.24
CA LEU A 158 -4.38 8.30 8.48
C LEU A 158 -5.87 8.65 8.50
N VAL A 159 -6.42 9.11 7.36
CA VAL A 159 -7.87 9.30 7.19
C VAL A 159 -8.62 7.99 7.44
N SER A 160 -8.13 6.90 6.83
CA SER A 160 -8.71 5.56 7.00
C SER A 160 -8.64 5.10 8.45
N ARG A 161 -7.53 5.32 9.16
CA ARG A 161 -7.38 4.95 10.57
C ARG A 161 -8.35 5.70 11.47
N TYR A 162 -8.53 6.99 11.26
CA TYR A 162 -9.49 7.75 12.05
C TYR A 162 -10.92 7.25 11.83
N TYR A 163 -11.29 6.96 10.58
CA TYR A 163 -12.58 6.35 10.25
C TYR A 163 -12.76 4.99 10.94
N LEU A 164 -11.76 4.10 10.83
CA LEU A 164 -11.85 2.75 11.36
C LEU A 164 -11.93 2.74 12.88
N GLU A 165 -11.02 3.47 13.53
CA GLU A 165 -10.88 3.44 14.98
C GLU A 165 -11.87 4.40 15.62
N VAL A 166 -11.66 5.71 15.47
CA VAL A 166 -12.42 6.71 16.22
C VAL A 166 -13.89 6.71 15.81
N LEU A 167 -14.16 6.60 14.50
CA LEU A 167 -15.53 6.59 13.97
C LEU A 167 -16.13 5.19 13.84
N GLN A 168 -15.51 4.19 14.47
CA GLN A 168 -16.07 2.85 14.64
C GLN A 168 -16.27 2.06 13.32
N GLY A 169 -15.64 2.50 12.22
CA GLY A 169 -15.71 1.87 10.91
C GLY A 169 -15.09 0.46 10.86
N TRP A 170 -14.31 0.08 11.87
CA TRP A 170 -13.73 -1.26 12.02
C TRP A 170 -14.80 -2.37 11.96
N ARG A 171 -16.04 -2.11 12.38
CA ARG A 171 -17.15 -3.08 12.36
C ARG A 171 -17.54 -3.53 10.95
N ASP A 172 -17.35 -2.66 9.96
CA ASP A 172 -17.76 -2.86 8.58
C ASP A 172 -16.59 -3.00 7.61
N CYS A 173 -15.36 -3.05 8.14
CA CYS A 173 -14.15 -3.21 7.37
C CYS A 173 -13.65 -4.66 7.41
N LYS A 174 -13.15 -5.16 6.28
CA LYS A 174 -12.43 -6.43 6.17
C LYS A 174 -10.93 -6.22 6.25
N ALA A 175 -10.41 -5.20 5.55
CA ALA A 175 -8.99 -4.91 5.54
C ALA A 175 -8.66 -3.44 5.27
N LEU A 176 -7.57 -2.98 5.87
CA LEU A 176 -6.87 -1.75 5.50
C LEU A 176 -5.49 -2.13 4.95
N ILE A 177 -5.27 -1.90 3.67
CA ILE A 177 -3.98 -2.06 3.00
C ILE A 177 -3.38 -0.68 2.83
N THR A 178 -2.19 -0.45 3.39
CA THR A 178 -1.55 0.87 3.33
C THR A 178 -0.25 0.87 2.55
N PHE A 179 0.00 1.91 1.77
CA PHE A 179 1.26 2.12 1.07
C PHE A 179 2.01 3.31 1.71
N GLY A 180 3.08 3.05 2.45
CA GLY A 180 3.92 4.11 3.03
C GLY A 180 3.18 5.08 3.96
N THR A 181 2.17 4.65 4.71
CA THR A 181 1.41 5.55 5.60
C THR A 181 2.26 5.99 6.80
N PRO A 182 2.41 7.30 7.07
CA PRO A 182 3.21 7.79 8.20
C PRO A 182 2.44 7.72 9.53
N PHE A 183 2.18 6.53 10.05
CA PHE A 183 1.47 6.31 11.33
C PHE A 183 2.14 7.01 12.53
N ARG A 184 3.47 7.20 12.49
CA ARG A 184 4.21 7.99 13.50
C ARG A 184 4.70 9.34 13.00
N GLY A 185 4.25 9.77 11.81
CA GLY A 185 4.65 11.01 11.14
C GLY A 185 5.92 10.91 10.28
N SER A 186 6.23 11.98 9.57
CA SER A 186 7.36 12.16 8.67
C SER A 186 8.00 13.54 8.86
N LEU A 187 9.32 13.59 8.71
CA LEU A 187 10.10 14.82 8.85
C LEU A 187 9.81 15.84 7.74
N ASN A 188 9.22 15.43 6.61
CA ASN A 188 8.85 16.35 5.54
C ASN A 188 7.83 17.38 6.02
N GLY A 189 6.84 16.99 6.84
CA GLY A 189 5.88 17.92 7.43
C GLY A 189 6.56 18.99 8.27
N VAL A 190 7.55 18.61 9.08
CA VAL A 190 8.35 19.55 9.89
C VAL A 190 9.17 20.47 9.00
N ASN A 191 9.83 19.93 7.98
CA ASN A 191 10.64 20.70 7.04
C ASN A 191 9.81 21.75 6.30
N PHE A 192 8.62 21.38 5.79
CA PHE A 192 7.73 22.31 5.09
C PHE A 192 7.27 23.47 5.98
N LEU A 193 6.99 23.21 7.26
CA LEU A 193 6.58 24.27 8.18
C LEU A 193 7.74 25.19 8.56
N ALA A 194 8.85 24.61 9.01
CA ALA A 194 10.00 25.36 9.53
C ALA A 194 10.78 26.07 8.42
N ASN A 195 11.10 25.36 7.34
CA ASN A 195 12.01 25.83 6.29
C ASN A 195 11.26 26.28 5.03
N GLY A 196 9.96 26.03 4.96
CA GLY A 196 9.14 26.37 3.80
C GLY A 196 9.35 25.42 2.62
N TYR A 197 8.75 25.77 1.50
CA TYR A 197 8.93 25.06 0.24
C TYR A 197 9.10 26.08 -0.89
N LYS A 198 10.33 26.18 -1.39
CA LYS A 198 10.70 27.08 -2.49
C LYS A 198 11.53 26.33 -3.52
N GLN A 199 11.10 26.34 -4.77
CA GLN A 199 11.78 25.71 -5.91
C GLN A 199 11.71 26.62 -7.12
N GLN A 200 12.83 27.22 -7.52
CA GLN A 200 12.94 28.17 -8.64
C GLN A 200 11.83 29.25 -8.62
N PHE A 201 10.76 29.07 -9.41
CA PHE A 201 9.64 30.00 -9.57
C PHE A 201 8.40 29.66 -8.73
N LEU A 202 8.45 28.57 -7.94
CA LEU A 202 7.35 28.09 -7.13
C LEU A 202 7.65 28.28 -5.63
N ASP A 203 6.78 29.00 -4.93
CA ASP A 203 6.81 29.15 -3.47
C ASP A 203 5.47 28.73 -2.87
N LEU A 204 5.46 27.59 -2.18
CA LEU A 204 4.27 27.09 -1.46
C LEU A 204 4.45 27.18 0.05
N THR A 205 5.42 27.95 0.52
CA THR A 205 5.73 28.07 1.94
C THR A 205 4.50 28.45 2.76
N GLU A 206 3.79 29.50 2.33
CA GLU A 206 2.60 29.98 3.04
C GLU A 206 1.39 29.07 2.88
N VAL A 207 1.31 28.34 1.76
CA VAL A 207 0.30 27.30 1.57
C VAL A 207 0.54 26.19 2.57
N MET A 208 1.73 25.56 2.59
CA MET A 208 2.08 24.45 3.47
C MET A 208 1.90 24.80 4.95
N ARG A 209 2.27 26.01 5.36
CA ARG A 209 2.10 26.52 6.73
C ARG A 209 0.63 26.70 7.14
N SER A 210 -0.26 26.91 6.17
CA SER A 210 -1.69 27.09 6.44
C SER A 210 -2.44 25.78 6.66
N LEU A 211 -1.95 24.65 6.13
CA LEU A 211 -2.69 23.38 6.05
C LEU A 211 -2.67 22.60 7.38
N PRO A 212 -3.82 22.30 8.00
CA PRO A 212 -3.87 21.40 9.17
C PRO A 212 -3.33 20.00 8.88
N SER A 213 -3.52 19.48 7.66
CA SER A 213 -3.03 18.15 7.27
C SER A 213 -1.50 18.01 7.36
N VAL A 214 -0.75 19.07 7.04
CA VAL A 214 0.71 19.10 7.13
C VAL A 214 1.18 18.98 8.59
N TYR A 215 0.47 19.62 9.53
CA TYR A 215 0.75 19.47 10.96
C TYR A 215 0.51 18.03 11.42
N GLN A 216 -0.55 17.38 10.93
CA GLN A 216 -0.88 15.97 11.27
C GLN A 216 0.10 14.94 10.68
N LEU A 217 0.96 15.35 9.75
CA LEU A 217 2.05 14.51 9.25
C LEU A 217 3.32 14.60 10.10
N MET A 218 3.40 15.50 11.09
CA MET A 218 4.61 15.63 11.91
C MET A 218 4.86 14.42 12.81
N PRO A 219 6.12 14.12 13.17
CA PRO A 219 6.43 13.01 14.05
C PRO A 219 5.81 13.12 15.44
N ILE A 220 5.26 11.99 15.92
CA ILE A 220 4.69 11.85 17.26
C ILE A 220 5.67 11.22 18.27
N TYR A 221 6.92 11.00 17.85
CA TYR A 221 7.99 10.46 18.70
C TYR A 221 9.05 11.53 18.95
N LYS A 222 9.89 11.31 19.97
CA LYS A 222 10.96 12.22 20.33
C LYS A 222 12.06 12.16 19.27
N MET A 223 12.17 13.22 18.47
CA MET A 223 13.12 13.28 17.36
C MET A 223 13.75 14.67 17.18
N LEU A 224 13.15 15.71 17.77
CA LEU A 224 13.69 17.06 17.72
C LEU A 224 14.76 17.21 18.80
N LYS A 225 16.01 17.31 18.38
CA LYS A 225 17.15 17.57 19.26
C LYS A 225 17.24 19.04 19.63
N ILE A 226 17.23 19.34 20.93
CA ILE A 226 17.50 20.66 21.50
C ILE A 226 18.59 20.46 22.56
N GLY A 227 19.79 20.98 22.30
CA GLY A 227 20.96 20.66 23.12
C GLY A 227 21.25 19.16 23.10
N ASN A 228 21.14 18.50 24.25
CA ASN A 228 21.38 17.06 24.41
C ASN A 228 20.11 16.21 24.55
N GLU A 229 18.92 16.83 24.49
CA GLU A 229 17.65 16.15 24.70
C GLU A 229 16.83 16.07 23.40
N TYR A 230 16.03 15.00 23.30
CA TYR A 230 15.07 14.82 22.20
C TYR A 230 13.64 15.09 22.69
N HIS A 231 12.91 15.88 21.90
CA HIS A 231 11.52 16.26 22.15
C HIS A 231 10.63 15.88 20.97
N ARG A 232 9.31 15.82 21.20
CA ARG A 232 8.33 15.88 20.13
C ARG A 232 8.17 17.34 19.71
N ILE A 233 7.77 17.60 18.45
CA ILE A 233 7.53 18.98 17.98
C ILE A 233 6.50 19.70 18.84
N ALA A 234 5.38 19.05 19.17
CA ALA A 234 4.31 19.63 19.97
C ALA A 234 4.72 19.90 21.44
N GLU A 235 5.74 19.21 21.93
CA GLU A 235 6.21 19.27 23.32
C GLU A 235 7.52 20.07 23.46
N ALA A 236 7.94 20.78 22.39
CA ALA A 236 9.19 21.52 22.41
C ALA A 236 9.18 22.58 23.54
N PRO A 237 10.24 22.66 24.36
CA PRO A 237 10.33 23.62 25.47
C PRO A 237 10.56 25.07 25.00
N VAL A 238 10.73 25.28 23.69
CA VAL A 238 11.04 26.56 23.06
C VAL A 238 10.08 26.83 21.92
N LYS A 239 9.92 28.11 21.56
CA LYS A 239 9.16 28.50 20.37
C LYS A 239 9.95 28.11 19.12
N LEU A 240 9.35 27.24 18.30
CA LEU A 240 9.91 26.86 17.01
C LEU A 240 9.47 27.87 15.94
N PRO A 241 10.38 28.31 15.04
CA PRO A 241 10.03 29.21 13.95
C PRO A 241 8.91 28.63 13.07
N TYR A 242 7.90 29.45 12.80
CA TYR A 242 6.78 29.17 11.86
C TYR A 242 5.87 27.97 12.18
N ILE A 243 6.20 27.18 13.21
CA ILE A 243 5.34 26.11 13.72
C ILE A 243 4.46 26.68 14.84
N ILE A 244 3.16 26.74 14.59
CA ILE A 244 2.19 27.22 15.58
C ILE A 244 1.96 26.11 16.61
N LYS A 245 2.32 26.37 17.88
CA LYS A 245 2.28 25.38 18.97
C LYS A 245 0.90 24.72 19.12
N GLU A 246 -0.16 25.52 19.17
CA GLU A 246 -1.54 25.01 19.32
C GLU A 246 -1.95 24.07 18.19
N ARG A 247 -1.52 24.36 16.95
CA ARG A 247 -1.77 23.48 15.79
C ARG A 247 -0.95 22.19 15.88
N ALA A 248 0.28 22.25 16.38
CA ALA A 248 1.11 21.08 16.62
C ALA A 248 0.53 20.18 17.73
N GLU A 249 0.01 20.78 18.80
CA GLU A 249 -0.68 20.07 19.89
C GLU A 249 -1.98 19.43 19.40
N ASN A 250 -2.78 20.13 18.60
CA ASN A 250 -3.99 19.57 17.99
C ASN A 250 -3.66 18.38 17.06
N ALA A 251 -2.59 18.50 16.26
CA ALA A 251 -2.12 17.42 15.40
C ALA A 251 -1.60 16.21 16.20
N LEU A 252 -0.92 16.41 17.33
CA LEU A 252 -0.56 15.32 18.22
C LEU A 252 -1.82 14.66 18.82
N LYS A 253 -2.81 15.48 19.21
CA LYS A 253 -4.11 14.99 19.71
C LYS A 253 -4.83 14.11 18.70
N PHE A 254 -4.73 14.38 17.39
CA PHE A 254 -5.30 13.54 16.34
C PHE A 254 -4.78 12.10 16.40
N HIS A 255 -3.47 11.94 16.54
CA HIS A 255 -2.86 10.62 16.68
C HIS A 255 -3.22 9.95 18.01
N ARG A 256 -3.32 10.72 19.10
CA ARG A 256 -3.77 10.19 20.40
C ARG A 256 -5.22 9.70 20.39
N GLU A 257 -6.12 10.41 19.71
CA GLU A 257 -7.51 9.95 19.53
C GLU A 257 -7.56 8.56 18.86
N ILE A 258 -6.71 8.32 17.85
CA ILE A 258 -6.59 7.00 17.19
C ILE A 258 -6.04 5.95 18.17
N GLU A 259 -4.95 6.27 18.87
CA GLU A 259 -4.29 5.36 19.82
C GLU A 259 -5.22 4.98 20.99
N ASP A 260 -5.93 5.95 21.55
CA ASP A 260 -6.89 5.75 22.63
C ASP A 260 -8.06 4.88 22.17
N ALA A 261 -8.57 5.10 20.95
CA ALA A 261 -9.62 4.26 20.36
C ALA A 261 -9.14 2.82 20.16
N VAL A 262 -7.95 2.61 19.57
CA VAL A 262 -7.34 1.28 19.40
C VAL A 262 -7.20 0.58 20.75
N ASN A 263 -6.68 1.28 21.77
CA ASN A 263 -6.50 0.71 23.10
C ASN A 263 -7.84 0.37 23.78
N SER A 264 -8.87 1.18 23.57
CA SER A 264 -10.23 0.88 24.04
C SER A 264 -10.79 -0.38 23.38
N HIS A 265 -10.62 -0.52 22.05
CA HIS A 265 -11.14 -1.66 21.30
C HIS A 265 -10.46 -3.00 21.61
N LYS A 266 -9.23 -3.00 22.15
CA LYS A 266 -8.55 -4.24 22.57
C LYS A 266 -9.31 -5.03 23.63
N ASN A 267 -10.32 -4.45 24.28
CA ASN A 267 -11.18 -5.15 25.23
C ASN A 267 -12.45 -5.74 24.58
N ASP A 268 -12.65 -5.51 23.28
CA ASP A 268 -13.81 -6.01 22.52
C ASP A 268 -13.43 -7.28 21.72
N ALA A 269 -14.07 -8.40 22.05
CA ALA A 269 -13.85 -9.66 21.35
C ALA A 269 -14.15 -9.59 19.84
N ALA A 270 -15.16 -8.81 19.45
CA ALA A 270 -15.50 -8.62 18.04
C ALA A 270 -14.43 -7.82 17.30
N TYR A 271 -13.73 -6.90 17.99
CA TYR A 271 -12.65 -6.13 17.38
C TYR A 271 -11.47 -7.02 16.96
N HIS A 272 -11.08 -8.00 17.78
CA HIS A 272 -9.99 -8.92 17.43
C HIS A 272 -10.26 -9.75 16.15
N GLN A 273 -11.54 -9.99 15.86
CA GLN A 273 -12.01 -10.72 14.69
C GLN A 273 -12.43 -9.80 13.52
N SER A 274 -12.37 -8.48 13.70
CA SER A 274 -12.98 -7.52 12.77
C SER A 274 -12.22 -7.38 11.44
N TYR A 275 -11.24 -6.48 11.39
CA TYR A 275 -10.50 -6.13 10.19
C TYR A 275 -8.99 -6.39 10.39
N LYS A 276 -8.27 -6.52 9.27
CA LYS A 276 -6.80 -6.68 9.29
C LYS A 276 -6.12 -5.47 8.65
N ILE A 277 -5.02 -5.02 9.25
CA ILE A 277 -4.16 -3.99 8.67
C ILE A 277 -2.97 -4.69 8.00
N ILE A 278 -2.67 -4.32 6.76
CA ILE A 278 -1.58 -4.87 5.95
C ILE A 278 -0.70 -3.72 5.47
N PRO A 279 0.36 -3.37 6.21
CA PRO A 279 1.26 -2.30 5.83
C PRO A 279 2.22 -2.74 4.71
N ILE A 280 2.24 -2.00 3.60
CA ILE A 280 3.31 -2.04 2.61
C ILE A 280 4.34 -0.98 2.99
N VAL A 281 5.52 -1.43 3.39
CA VAL A 281 6.60 -0.60 3.92
C VAL A 281 7.70 -0.44 2.86
N GLY A 282 7.90 0.79 2.41
CA GLY A 282 9.02 1.14 1.54
C GLY A 282 10.33 1.22 2.32
N THR A 283 11.42 0.76 1.71
CA THR A 283 12.74 0.63 2.34
C THR A 283 13.86 1.01 1.37
N LYS A 284 15.09 1.10 1.88
CA LYS A 284 16.33 1.31 1.11
C LYS A 284 16.40 2.66 0.41
N GLN A 285 15.70 3.67 0.92
CA GLN A 285 15.72 5.03 0.42
C GLN A 285 16.13 5.99 1.54
N THR A 286 17.10 6.86 1.24
CA THR A 286 17.55 7.92 2.14
C THR A 286 16.37 8.77 2.60
N THR A 287 16.08 8.75 3.90
CA THR A 287 14.90 9.37 4.51
C THR A 287 15.30 10.14 5.75
N PHE A 288 14.75 11.34 5.94
CA PHE A 288 14.99 12.13 7.16
C PHE A 288 14.45 11.42 8.40
N GLN A 289 15.27 11.35 9.45
CA GLN A 289 15.00 10.57 10.66
C GLN A 289 14.79 11.45 11.91
N SER A 290 15.39 12.65 11.93
CA SER A 290 15.36 13.56 13.07
C SER A 290 15.41 15.03 12.64
N ALA A 291 15.36 15.93 13.61
CA ALA A 291 15.61 17.35 13.40
C ALA A 291 16.46 17.91 14.54
N ASN A 292 17.22 18.96 14.28
CA ASN A 292 17.99 19.69 15.27
C ASN A 292 17.52 21.15 15.32
N PHE A 293 17.38 21.69 16.52
CA PHE A 293 17.11 23.11 16.74
C PHE A 293 18.26 23.76 17.51
N ALA A 294 18.97 24.65 16.82
CA ALA A 294 20.09 25.42 17.35
C ALA A 294 20.07 26.82 16.73
N ASP A 295 20.51 27.83 17.48
CA ASP A 295 20.67 29.21 17.00
C ASP A 295 19.40 29.80 16.34
N GLY A 296 18.22 29.40 16.83
CA GLY A 296 16.93 29.87 16.31
C GLY A 296 16.52 29.23 14.98
N GLN A 297 17.25 28.21 14.50
CA GLN A 297 16.98 27.51 13.24
C GLN A 297 16.67 26.02 13.48
N LEU A 298 15.68 25.49 12.76
CA LEU A 298 15.34 24.07 12.75
C LEU A 298 15.81 23.42 11.45
N THR A 299 16.70 22.43 11.54
CA THR A 299 17.22 21.66 10.40
C THR A 299 16.80 20.20 10.52
N VAL A 300 16.36 19.59 9.42
CA VAL A 300 16.09 18.14 9.37
C VAL A 300 17.38 17.36 9.11
N SER A 301 17.51 16.16 9.68
CA SER A 301 18.69 15.31 9.56
C SER A 301 18.33 13.88 9.15
N LEU A 302 19.28 13.22 8.50
CA LEU A 302 19.24 11.78 8.19
C LEU A 302 19.66 10.93 9.40
N ASP A 303 20.20 11.55 10.44
CA ASP A 303 20.66 10.84 11.64
C ASP A 303 19.47 10.33 12.46
N LEU A 304 19.51 9.06 12.85
CA LEU A 304 18.56 8.51 13.80
C LEU A 304 18.72 9.14 15.20
N PRO A 305 17.61 9.45 15.89
CA PRO A 305 17.65 9.79 17.30
C PRO A 305 18.35 8.70 18.13
N THR A 306 19.13 9.12 19.12
CA THR A 306 19.81 8.20 20.04
C THR A 306 18.80 7.32 20.78
N GLY A 307 19.04 6.01 20.81
CA GLY A 307 18.15 5.03 21.46
C GLY A 307 17.11 4.40 20.53
N ILE A 308 17.01 4.84 19.27
CA ILE A 308 16.29 4.09 18.23
C ILE A 308 17.25 3.06 17.61
N ASP A 309 16.76 1.84 17.41
CA ASP A 309 17.52 0.76 16.77
C ASP A 309 17.97 1.18 15.36
N SER A 310 19.25 0.96 15.05
CA SER A 310 19.86 1.35 13.77
C SER A 310 19.24 0.63 12.57
N LEU A 311 18.62 -0.54 12.77
CA LEU A 311 17.87 -1.26 11.74
C LEU A 311 16.64 -0.48 11.24
N LEU A 312 16.18 0.52 11.99
CA LEU A 312 15.05 1.38 11.64
C LEU A 312 15.48 2.65 10.87
N GLY A 313 16.78 2.83 10.58
CA GLY A 313 17.38 4.07 10.07
C GLY A 313 17.17 4.39 8.60
N ASP A 314 16.16 3.78 7.99
CA ASP A 314 15.88 3.85 6.57
C ASP A 314 14.42 4.26 6.34
N GLY A 315 13.96 4.25 5.09
CA GLY A 315 12.56 4.50 4.74
C GLY A 315 12.33 4.44 3.24
N ASP A 316 11.30 5.15 2.80
CA ASP A 316 10.87 5.20 1.40
C ASP A 316 11.22 6.53 0.69
N GLY A 317 12.06 7.36 1.33
CA GLY A 317 12.46 8.68 0.85
C GLY A 317 11.53 9.80 1.33
N THR A 318 10.45 9.47 2.03
CA THR A 318 9.51 10.41 2.66
C THR A 318 9.17 9.99 4.07
N VAL A 319 8.78 8.74 4.26
CA VAL A 319 8.31 8.16 5.52
C VAL A 319 9.40 7.26 6.10
N PRO A 320 9.87 7.54 7.33
CA PRO A 320 10.78 6.64 8.02
C PRO A 320 10.19 5.24 8.14
N TYR A 321 11.04 4.21 8.07
CA TYR A 321 10.65 2.80 8.22
C TYR A 321 9.77 2.59 9.46
N LEU A 322 10.20 3.10 10.61
CA LEU A 322 9.47 2.98 11.88
C LEU A 322 8.07 3.62 11.83
N SER A 323 7.90 4.66 11.01
CA SER A 323 6.64 5.38 10.88
C SER A 323 5.66 4.68 9.94
N ALA A 324 6.14 3.82 9.05
CA ALA A 324 5.31 3.05 8.12
C ALA A 324 4.56 1.88 8.79
N ILE A 325 4.83 1.63 10.08
CA ILE A 325 4.24 0.55 10.86
C ILE A 325 3.28 1.14 11.93
N PRO A 326 2.01 0.69 12.01
CA PRO A 326 1.11 1.09 13.09
C PRO A 326 1.65 0.75 14.48
N ILE A 327 1.23 1.49 15.51
CA ILE A 327 1.73 1.30 16.88
C ILE A 327 1.39 -0.10 17.40
N GLU A 328 0.16 -0.51 17.22
CA GLU A 328 -0.35 -1.81 17.65
C GLU A 328 0.15 -3.00 16.83
N LEU A 329 0.86 -2.76 15.72
CA LEU A 329 1.49 -3.82 14.92
C LEU A 329 2.99 -3.96 15.16
N SER A 330 3.59 -3.19 16.07
CA SER A 330 5.05 -3.14 16.26
C SER A 330 5.70 -4.49 16.67
N SER A 331 4.91 -5.53 16.95
CA SER A 331 5.39 -6.89 17.21
C SER A 331 4.57 -7.98 16.51
N GLU A 332 3.76 -7.60 15.51
CA GLU A 332 2.85 -8.51 14.81
C GLU A 332 3.41 -9.03 13.48
N TYR A 333 4.45 -8.37 12.93
CA TYR A 333 5.19 -8.79 11.73
C TYR A 333 4.30 -9.03 10.49
N ARG A 334 3.26 -8.20 10.30
CA ARG A 334 2.30 -8.34 9.19
C ARG A 334 2.66 -7.54 7.94
N GLU A 335 3.78 -6.82 8.00
CA GLU A 335 4.20 -5.90 6.96
C GLU A 335 4.69 -6.65 5.72
N THR A 336 4.52 -6.02 4.56
CA THR A 336 5.19 -6.40 3.31
C THR A 336 6.24 -5.35 2.99
N TYR A 337 7.50 -5.77 2.90
CA TYR A 337 8.63 -4.88 2.67
C TYR A 337 8.99 -4.83 1.18
N ILE A 338 9.29 -3.63 0.68
CA ILE A 338 9.78 -3.44 -0.68
C ILE A 338 10.84 -2.32 -0.72
N PRO A 339 11.99 -2.53 -1.37
CA PRO A 339 12.87 -1.43 -1.73
C PRO A 339 12.17 -0.54 -2.77
N GLY A 340 11.83 0.70 -2.42
CA GLY A 340 11.08 1.56 -3.33
C GLY A 340 10.80 2.95 -2.77
N GLN A 341 10.64 3.92 -3.68
CA GLN A 341 10.28 5.30 -3.32
C GLN A 341 8.80 5.42 -2.99
N HIS A 342 8.50 6.27 -2.00
CA HIS A 342 7.18 6.57 -1.45
C HIS A 342 6.09 6.66 -2.53
N GLY A 343 6.35 7.52 -3.52
CA GLY A 343 5.45 7.85 -4.61
C GLY A 343 5.04 6.73 -5.54
N SER A 344 5.75 5.61 -5.53
CA SER A 344 5.60 4.51 -6.48
C SER A 344 5.24 3.19 -5.81
N LEU A 345 5.08 3.16 -4.48
CA LEU A 345 4.79 1.92 -3.75
C LEU A 345 3.49 1.26 -4.22
N GLN A 346 2.45 2.06 -4.47
CA GLN A 346 1.14 1.63 -4.95
C GLN A 346 1.13 1.14 -6.41
N ASN A 347 2.19 1.42 -7.17
CA ASN A 347 2.34 1.01 -8.56
C ASN A 347 3.49 0.01 -8.77
N ASN A 348 4.13 -0.45 -7.69
CA ASN A 348 5.20 -1.43 -7.82
C ASN A 348 4.64 -2.79 -8.23
N ASP A 349 5.11 -3.36 -9.34
CA ASP A 349 4.60 -4.63 -9.90
C ASP A 349 4.59 -5.79 -8.90
N LYS A 350 5.62 -5.92 -8.07
CA LYS A 350 5.69 -6.99 -7.05
C LYS A 350 4.66 -6.79 -5.95
N ILE A 351 4.38 -5.54 -5.59
CA ILE A 351 3.35 -5.20 -4.62
C ILE A 351 1.96 -5.40 -5.24
N LEU A 352 1.75 -4.98 -6.48
CA LEU A 352 0.49 -5.19 -7.20
C LEU A 352 0.17 -6.68 -7.38
N GLY A 353 1.17 -7.51 -7.70
CA GLY A 353 1.00 -8.97 -7.75
C GLY A 353 0.59 -9.57 -6.41
N GLN A 354 1.25 -9.17 -5.31
CA GLN A 354 0.87 -9.62 -3.97
C GLN A 354 -0.51 -9.10 -3.55
N LEU A 355 -0.83 -7.85 -3.89
CA LEU A 355 -2.13 -7.24 -3.64
C LEU A 355 -3.24 -8.02 -4.33
N LEU A 356 -3.05 -8.37 -5.61
CA LEU A 356 -3.99 -9.17 -6.37
C LEU A 356 -4.30 -10.50 -5.68
N GLU A 357 -3.28 -11.25 -5.28
CA GLU A 357 -3.45 -12.54 -4.61
C GLU A 357 -4.12 -12.39 -3.23
N ARG A 358 -3.77 -11.34 -2.48
CA ARG A 358 -4.45 -11.02 -1.21
C ARG A 358 -5.93 -10.70 -1.44
N LEU A 359 -6.25 -9.88 -2.44
CA LEU A 359 -7.63 -9.53 -2.76
C LEU A 359 -8.43 -10.75 -3.21
N LYS A 360 -7.87 -11.63 -4.05
CA LYS A 360 -8.49 -12.92 -4.40
C LYS A 360 -8.78 -13.75 -3.15
N GLY A 361 -7.78 -13.91 -2.27
CA GLY A 361 -7.93 -14.62 -1.00
C GLY A 361 -9.03 -14.04 -0.11
N MET A 362 -9.15 -12.71 -0.03
CA MET A 362 -10.21 -12.02 0.73
C MET A 362 -11.63 -12.29 0.19
N GLN A 363 -11.75 -12.73 -1.06
CA GLN A 363 -13.04 -13.10 -1.66
C GLN A 363 -13.41 -14.58 -1.45
N VAL A 364 -12.45 -15.44 -1.07
CA VAL A 364 -12.70 -16.85 -0.79
C VAL A 364 -13.61 -16.98 0.43
N GLN A 365 -14.61 -17.85 0.34
CA GLN A 365 -15.53 -18.19 1.44
C GLN A 365 -15.22 -19.59 1.93
N GLY A 366 -15.38 -19.84 3.23
CA GLY A 366 -15.24 -21.17 3.83
C GLY A 366 -13.83 -21.76 3.81
N LEU A 367 -12.77 -20.98 3.54
CA LEU A 367 -11.40 -21.50 3.51
C LEU A 367 -11.00 -22.19 4.82
N GLY A 368 -11.46 -21.67 5.96
CA GLY A 368 -11.22 -22.27 7.28
C GLY A 368 -12.02 -23.56 7.54
N ASP A 369 -13.08 -23.81 6.76
CA ASP A 369 -13.95 -24.97 6.87
C ASP A 369 -13.47 -26.14 6.00
N ILE A 370 -12.53 -25.89 5.07
CA ILE A 370 -11.83 -26.91 4.29
C ILE A 370 -10.81 -27.63 5.19
N ARG A 371 -11.34 -28.46 6.09
CA ARG A 371 -10.57 -29.42 6.90
C ARG A 371 -10.65 -30.85 6.35
N ASP A 372 -11.65 -31.10 5.51
CA ASP A 372 -11.92 -32.37 4.83
C ASP A 372 -12.49 -32.05 3.44
N PRO A 373 -11.86 -32.48 2.32
CA PRO A 373 -12.11 -31.93 0.98
C PRO A 373 -13.48 -32.27 0.35
N PHE A 374 -14.38 -32.95 1.07
CA PHE A 374 -15.62 -33.50 0.50
C PHE A 374 -16.90 -32.69 0.73
N TYR A 375 -16.86 -31.51 1.36
CA TYR A 375 -18.08 -30.74 1.64
C TYR A 375 -17.96 -29.24 1.38
N VAL A 376 -17.64 -28.84 0.15
CA VAL A 376 -18.09 -27.54 -0.38
C VAL A 376 -18.34 -27.68 -1.88
N GLU A 377 -19.54 -27.36 -2.36
CA GLU A 377 -19.78 -27.11 -3.78
C GLU A 377 -19.01 -25.84 -4.19
N VAL A 378 -17.82 -26.03 -4.75
CA VAL A 378 -16.94 -24.96 -5.23
C VAL A 378 -17.47 -24.40 -6.55
N SER A 379 -17.63 -23.08 -6.62
CA SER A 379 -17.93 -22.36 -7.87
C SER A 379 -16.75 -22.50 -8.88
N PRO A 380 -16.95 -22.91 -10.14
CA PRO A 380 -15.90 -23.50 -10.99
C PRO A 380 -14.80 -22.54 -11.49
N LYS A 381 -14.95 -21.21 -11.39
CA LYS A 381 -14.12 -20.26 -12.17
C LYS A 381 -12.68 -20.04 -11.66
N ALA A 382 -12.35 -20.40 -10.43
CA ALA A 382 -10.97 -20.26 -9.92
C ALA A 382 -10.07 -21.46 -10.30
N ALA A 383 -10.66 -22.58 -10.73
CA ALA A 383 -9.96 -23.79 -11.13
C ALA A 383 -9.40 -23.72 -12.57
N GLU A 384 -9.45 -22.57 -13.24
CA GLU A 384 -9.17 -22.45 -14.69
C GLU A 384 -7.81 -21.82 -15.03
N GLN A 385 -6.92 -21.52 -14.06
CA GLN A 385 -5.59 -20.98 -14.40
C GLN A 385 -4.61 -22.07 -14.85
N PRO A 386 -3.92 -21.91 -15.99
CA PRO A 386 -2.92 -22.85 -16.47
C PRO A 386 -1.80 -23.08 -15.46
N ALA A 387 -1.51 -24.34 -15.12
CA ALA A 387 -0.49 -24.68 -14.12
C ALA A 387 0.30 -25.93 -14.53
N ILE A 388 1.51 -26.08 -13.97
CA ILE A 388 2.27 -27.33 -14.02
C ILE A 388 2.12 -28.02 -12.67
N CYS A 389 1.65 -29.25 -12.66
CA CYS A 389 1.71 -30.13 -11.50
C CYS A 389 2.94 -31.02 -11.66
N LEU A 390 3.80 -31.08 -10.65
CA LEU A 390 5.06 -31.82 -10.67
C LEU A 390 5.03 -32.94 -9.62
N THR A 391 5.53 -34.11 -9.96
CA THR A 391 5.72 -35.26 -9.07
C THR A 391 7.16 -35.73 -9.19
N LEU A 392 7.84 -35.75 -8.05
CA LEU A 392 9.25 -36.07 -7.87
C LEU A 392 9.43 -36.50 -6.40
N ASP A 393 10.22 -37.54 -6.15
CA ASP A 393 10.59 -37.94 -4.80
C ASP A 393 11.76 -37.09 -4.28
N ASP A 394 11.88 -36.95 -2.96
CA ASP A 394 12.86 -36.05 -2.35
C ASP A 394 14.28 -36.63 -2.32
N LEU A 395 14.44 -37.95 -2.47
CA LEU A 395 15.68 -38.69 -2.26
C LEU A 395 15.80 -39.86 -3.23
N TYR A 396 16.96 -39.97 -3.87
CA TYR A 396 17.29 -41.06 -4.80
C TYR A 396 18.66 -41.65 -4.50
N LEU A 397 18.85 -42.93 -4.79
CA LEU A 397 20.18 -43.55 -4.83
C LEU A 397 20.90 -43.21 -6.14
N ALA A 398 22.23 -43.17 -6.11
CA ALA A 398 23.04 -42.80 -7.29
C ALA A 398 22.91 -43.77 -8.48
N ASP A 399 22.50 -45.02 -8.22
CA ASP A 399 22.23 -46.06 -9.22
C ASP A 399 20.72 -46.22 -9.54
N GLU A 400 19.88 -45.41 -8.91
CA GLU A 400 18.43 -45.37 -9.16
C GLU A 400 18.10 -44.37 -10.28
N ALA A 401 17.18 -44.75 -11.16
CA ALA A 401 16.66 -43.85 -12.18
C ALA A 401 15.74 -42.81 -11.53
N ILE A 402 16.08 -41.53 -11.66
CA ILE A 402 15.27 -40.44 -11.14
C ILE A 402 14.15 -40.18 -12.13
N GLU A 403 12.92 -40.49 -11.72
CA GLU A 403 11.74 -40.25 -12.53
C GLU A 403 11.03 -38.97 -12.09
N VAL A 404 10.83 -38.06 -13.03
CA VAL A 404 10.10 -36.81 -12.85
C VAL A 404 8.86 -36.86 -13.72
N ARG A 405 7.68 -36.71 -13.11
CA ARG A 405 6.40 -36.64 -13.83
C ARG A 405 5.80 -35.25 -13.72
N ALA A 406 5.16 -34.81 -14.78
CA ALA A 406 4.47 -33.53 -14.80
C ALA A 406 3.16 -33.58 -15.59
N LYS A 407 2.19 -32.76 -15.16
CA LYS A 407 0.93 -32.52 -15.88
C LYS A 407 0.75 -31.03 -16.10
N ILE A 408 0.27 -30.68 -17.29
CA ILE A 408 -0.23 -29.34 -17.54
C ILE A 408 -1.73 -29.34 -17.21
N LEU A 409 -2.14 -28.48 -16.29
CA LEU A 409 -3.52 -28.39 -15.82
C LEU A 409 -4.18 -27.14 -16.39
N ASN A 410 -5.50 -27.21 -16.58
CA ASN A 410 -6.38 -26.07 -16.83
C ASN A 410 -6.02 -25.24 -18.08
N THR A 411 -5.55 -25.90 -19.14
CA THR A 411 -5.32 -25.27 -20.45
C THR A 411 -5.36 -26.32 -21.57
N ASP A 412 -6.09 -26.01 -22.64
CA ASP A 412 -6.12 -26.83 -23.86
C ASP A 412 -5.20 -26.27 -24.96
N ARG A 413 -4.37 -25.27 -24.63
CA ARG A 413 -3.48 -24.64 -25.60
C ARG A 413 -2.21 -25.45 -25.77
N ASP A 414 -1.67 -25.40 -26.99
CA ASP A 414 -0.33 -25.91 -27.25
C ASP A 414 0.72 -25.03 -26.55
N ASN A 415 1.26 -25.55 -25.45
CA ASN A 415 2.31 -24.91 -24.64
C ASN A 415 3.73 -25.32 -25.05
N GLY A 416 3.87 -26.11 -26.13
CA GLY A 416 5.13 -26.77 -26.49
C GLY A 416 5.55 -27.82 -25.48
N GLN A 417 6.82 -28.26 -25.56
CA GLN A 417 7.37 -29.26 -24.63
C GLN A 417 7.59 -28.69 -23.23
N LEU A 418 7.58 -29.55 -22.21
CA LEU A 418 8.12 -29.20 -20.89
C LEU A 418 9.64 -29.36 -20.89
N LYS A 419 10.33 -28.39 -20.29
CA LYS A 419 11.78 -28.36 -20.14
C LYS A 419 12.16 -28.32 -18.67
N ALA A 420 13.02 -29.24 -18.26
CA ALA A 420 13.67 -29.26 -16.95
C ALA A 420 15.03 -28.58 -17.03
N LYS A 421 15.33 -27.73 -16.03
CA LYS A 421 16.68 -27.28 -15.70
C LYS A 421 17.05 -27.82 -14.32
N ILE A 422 18.10 -28.63 -14.26
CA ILE A 422 18.59 -29.28 -13.02
C ILE A 422 19.96 -28.71 -12.69
N GLU A 423 20.13 -28.18 -11.49
CA GLU A 423 21.35 -27.49 -11.07
C GLU A 423 21.80 -27.95 -9.67
N PRO A 424 23.08 -28.31 -9.47
CA PRO A 424 23.61 -28.57 -8.12
C PRO A 424 23.43 -27.34 -7.23
N VAL A 425 22.89 -27.52 -6.04
CA VAL A 425 22.68 -26.41 -5.08
C VAL A 425 24.00 -25.87 -4.54
N SER A 426 25.04 -26.72 -4.48
CA SER A 426 26.41 -26.32 -4.13
C SER A 426 27.03 -25.33 -5.11
N GLY A 427 26.50 -25.24 -6.34
CA GLY A 427 27.11 -24.49 -7.44
C GLY A 427 28.32 -25.18 -8.09
N GLU A 428 28.74 -26.32 -7.55
CA GLU A 428 29.81 -27.16 -8.11
C GLU A 428 29.18 -28.32 -8.90
N GLY A 429 29.44 -28.38 -10.21
CA GLY A 429 28.89 -29.39 -11.12
C GLY A 429 28.28 -28.79 -12.38
N LYS A 430 27.78 -29.64 -13.29
CA LYS A 430 27.16 -29.20 -14.54
C LYS A 430 25.65 -29.07 -14.38
N SER A 431 25.10 -27.92 -14.77
CA SER A 431 23.65 -27.79 -14.96
C SER A 431 23.20 -28.60 -16.17
N LEU A 432 22.11 -29.33 -16.03
CA LEU A 432 21.49 -30.09 -17.11
C LEU A 432 20.22 -29.37 -17.57
N ASN A 433 20.00 -29.30 -18.88
CA ASN A 433 18.73 -28.91 -19.45
C ASN A 433 18.22 -30.10 -20.26
N VAL A 434 17.06 -30.62 -19.91
CA VAL A 434 16.50 -31.84 -20.49
C VAL A 434 15.02 -31.61 -20.79
N ASP A 435 14.58 -32.11 -21.94
CA ASP A 435 13.18 -32.03 -22.34
C ASP A 435 12.42 -33.25 -21.79
N PHE A 436 11.16 -33.05 -21.40
CA PHE A 436 10.27 -34.16 -21.03
C PHE A 436 9.73 -34.83 -22.30
N GLU A 437 9.42 -36.12 -22.17
CA GLU A 437 8.70 -36.89 -23.18
C GLU A 437 7.23 -37.04 -22.79
N GLU A 438 6.32 -36.84 -23.74
CA GLU A 438 4.89 -37.05 -23.50
C GLU A 438 4.56 -38.55 -23.58
N GLN A 439 4.04 -39.11 -22.49
CA GLN A 439 3.64 -40.51 -22.37
C GLN A 439 2.24 -40.60 -21.76
N ASN A 440 1.27 -41.12 -22.52
CA ASN A 440 -0.11 -41.36 -22.06
C ASN A 440 -0.81 -40.14 -21.41
N GLY A 441 -0.56 -38.92 -21.90
CA GLY A 441 -1.16 -37.68 -21.38
C GLY A 441 -0.48 -37.12 -20.14
N GLU A 442 0.69 -37.66 -19.77
CA GLU A 442 1.60 -37.10 -18.77
C GLU A 442 2.96 -36.80 -19.42
N TRP A 443 3.69 -35.84 -18.87
CA TRP A 443 5.07 -35.57 -19.26
C TRP A 443 6.00 -36.32 -18.31
N VAL A 444 6.90 -37.13 -18.86
CA VAL A 444 7.83 -37.96 -18.09
C VAL A 444 9.26 -37.61 -18.49
N LEU A 445 10.12 -37.47 -17.49
CA LEU A 445 11.55 -37.29 -17.64
C LEU A 445 12.25 -38.32 -16.75
N THR A 446 13.13 -39.12 -17.33
CA THR A 446 13.96 -40.07 -16.60
C THR A 446 15.42 -39.61 -16.68
N LEU A 447 16.05 -39.45 -15.53
CA LEU A 447 17.46 -39.08 -15.42
C LEU A 447 18.23 -40.26 -14.83
N GLY A 448 19.40 -40.54 -15.38
CA GLY A 448 20.36 -41.49 -14.83
C GLY A 448 21.70 -40.80 -14.55
N ASP A 449 22.55 -41.45 -13.75
CA ASP A 449 23.96 -41.08 -13.58
C ASP A 449 24.21 -39.66 -13.04
N LEU A 450 23.30 -39.14 -12.21
CA LEU A 450 23.52 -37.89 -11.48
C LEU A 450 24.50 -38.14 -10.33
N ALA A 451 25.53 -37.31 -10.22
CA ALA A 451 26.50 -37.40 -9.13
C ALA A 451 25.81 -37.16 -7.77
N GLN A 452 26.39 -37.70 -6.70
CA GLN A 452 25.90 -37.44 -5.34
C GLN A 452 25.83 -35.92 -5.07
N GLY A 453 24.68 -35.46 -4.56
CA GLY A 453 24.48 -34.05 -4.21
C GLY A 453 23.01 -33.63 -4.14
N LEU A 454 22.78 -32.42 -3.63
CA LEU A 454 21.47 -31.77 -3.61
C LEU A 454 21.27 -30.97 -4.90
N TYR A 455 20.15 -31.19 -5.57
CA TYR A 455 19.83 -30.57 -6.85
C TYR A 455 18.57 -29.72 -6.79
N ARG A 456 18.55 -28.64 -7.56
CA ARG A 456 17.38 -27.83 -7.85
C ARG A 456 16.86 -28.13 -9.23
N LEU A 457 15.61 -28.56 -9.30
CA LEU A 457 14.87 -28.74 -10.53
C LEU A 457 13.97 -27.53 -10.77
N LYS A 458 13.99 -26.98 -11.98
CA LYS A 458 13.00 -26.01 -12.46
C LYS A 458 12.36 -26.54 -13.74
N VAL A 459 11.04 -26.65 -13.77
CA VAL A 459 10.26 -27.08 -14.93
C VAL A 459 9.45 -25.93 -15.49
N GLN A 460 9.50 -25.74 -16.80
CA GLN A 460 8.75 -24.71 -17.51
C GLN A 460 8.29 -25.22 -18.87
N THR A 461 7.24 -24.60 -19.41
CA THR A 461 6.85 -24.80 -20.81
C THR A 461 7.83 -24.12 -21.76
N GLU A 462 8.03 -24.68 -22.95
CA GLU A 462 8.84 -24.09 -24.01
C GLU A 462 8.30 -22.73 -24.43
N LYS A 463 6.98 -22.60 -24.54
CA LYS A 463 6.32 -21.33 -24.80
C LYS A 463 6.15 -20.58 -23.48
N THR A 464 6.61 -19.33 -23.45
CA THR A 464 6.55 -18.47 -22.27
C THR A 464 5.67 -17.24 -22.55
N GLY A 465 5.06 -16.67 -21.51
CA GLY A 465 4.19 -15.49 -21.64
C GLY A 465 3.13 -15.41 -20.54
N ALA A 466 2.31 -14.35 -20.55
CA ALA A 466 1.30 -14.08 -19.51
C ALA A 466 0.18 -15.13 -19.40
N GLN A 467 0.05 -16.02 -20.39
CA GLN A 467 -0.97 -17.08 -20.44
C GLN A 467 -0.36 -18.49 -20.44
N ALA A 468 0.96 -18.62 -20.28
CA ALA A 468 1.63 -19.90 -20.11
C ALA A 468 1.57 -20.33 -18.62
N PRO A 469 1.56 -21.63 -18.33
CA PRO A 469 1.74 -22.14 -16.97
C PRO A 469 2.97 -21.54 -16.29
N ILE A 470 2.84 -21.17 -15.01
CA ILE A 470 3.95 -20.62 -14.23
C ILE A 470 5.01 -21.72 -14.02
N PRO A 471 6.31 -21.44 -14.22
CA PRO A 471 7.38 -22.40 -13.93
C PRO A 471 7.34 -22.89 -12.48
N VAL A 472 7.53 -24.20 -12.28
CA VAL A 472 7.55 -24.84 -10.96
C VAL A 472 8.98 -25.25 -10.62
N SER A 473 9.37 -25.11 -9.36
CA SER A 473 10.69 -25.53 -8.89
C SER A 473 10.57 -26.52 -7.74
N SER A 474 11.47 -27.50 -7.68
CA SER A 474 11.59 -28.47 -6.58
C SER A 474 13.07 -28.71 -6.24
N LEU A 475 13.31 -29.47 -5.18
CA LEU A 475 14.63 -29.96 -4.76
C LEU A 475 14.56 -31.49 -4.65
N PHE A 476 15.69 -32.16 -4.91
CA PHE A 476 15.86 -33.58 -4.60
C PHE A 476 17.34 -33.85 -4.32
N GLU A 477 17.62 -34.87 -3.51
CA GLU A 477 18.99 -35.28 -3.15
C GLU A 477 19.32 -36.63 -3.78
N VAL A 478 20.54 -36.75 -4.31
CA VAL A 478 21.11 -38.03 -4.75
C VAL A 478 22.16 -38.45 -3.74
N VAL A 479 21.97 -39.61 -3.12
CA VAL A 479 22.89 -40.21 -2.14
C VAL A 479 23.48 -41.50 -2.66
N LYS A 480 24.58 -41.95 -2.05
CA LYS A 480 25.22 -43.22 -2.40
C LYS A 480 24.52 -44.42 -1.81
#